data_AF-A0A8B9SM88-F1
#
_entry.id   AF-A0A8B9SM88-F1
#
_cell.length_a   1.000
_cell.length_b   1.000
_cell.length_c   1.000
_cell.angle_alpha   90.00
_cell.angle_beta   90.00
_cell.angle_gamma   90.00
#
_symmetry.space_group_name_H-M   'P 1'
#
loop_
_entity.id
_entity.type
_entity.pdbx_description
1 polymer ?
#
loop_
_entity_poly.entity_id
_entity_poly.type
_entity_poly.pdbx_seq_one_letter_code
_entity_poly.pdbx_strand_id
1 'polypeptide(L)'
;MAAPSAPRPPRPRKEPQPLVIPRSAAEEQRLRLERLMRNPEKTVPIPEKLNEWAPRPPPEFVRDVMGSSAGAGSGEFHVYRHLRRREYQRQDFMDAMAEKQRLDEEFQKKLERNKMIAEEQTAKRRRKRQKLKEKKLQAKKNKLEQKKQEKVSRSWFSFLKTRFCSLIEALEGFFPPPVRSILERWVGRLSIKLDIFVNISKVLFENPLG
;
A
#
# COMPACT_ATOMS: atom_id res chain seq x y z
N MET A 1 73.31 -7.76 -8.64
CA MET A 1 73.35 -8.13 -7.21
C MET A 1 72.38 -7.21 -6.47
N ALA A 2 71.39 -7.75 -5.75
CA ALA A 2 70.42 -6.95 -5.00
C ALA A 2 70.97 -6.60 -3.60
N ALA A 3 70.86 -5.34 -3.18
CA ALA A 3 71.34 -4.85 -1.89
C ALA A 3 70.62 -5.52 -0.70
N PRO A 4 71.29 -5.76 0.45
CA PRO A 4 70.64 -6.31 1.62
C PRO A 4 69.67 -5.28 2.23
N SER A 5 68.38 -5.62 2.28
CA SER A 5 67.35 -4.80 2.91
C SER A 5 67.52 -4.75 4.43
N ALA A 6 67.39 -3.55 5.03
CA ALA A 6 67.53 -3.31 6.47
C ALA A 6 66.51 -4.15 7.31
N PRO A 7 66.88 -4.55 8.54
CA PRO A 7 65.98 -5.30 9.42
C PRO A 7 64.76 -4.46 9.80
N ARG A 8 63.57 -5.03 9.64
CA ARG A 8 62.31 -4.36 9.99
C ARG A 8 62.28 -4.06 11.50
N PRO A 9 61.81 -2.87 11.92
CA PRO A 9 61.70 -2.55 13.34
C PRO A 9 60.85 -3.59 14.08
N PRO A 10 61.17 -3.90 15.35
CA PRO A 10 60.41 -4.85 16.14
C PRO A 10 58.98 -4.34 16.31
N ARG A 11 58.00 -5.19 15.99
CA ARG A 11 56.58 -4.85 16.18
C ARG A 11 56.32 -4.66 17.67
N PRO A 12 55.57 -3.62 18.09
CA PRO A 12 55.21 -3.43 19.49
C PRO A 12 54.52 -4.69 20.01
N ARG A 13 55.03 -5.25 21.12
CA ARG A 13 54.47 -6.46 21.73
C ARG A 13 53.09 -6.13 22.28
N LYS A 14 52.07 -6.86 21.83
CA LYS A 14 50.70 -6.69 22.28
C LYS A 14 50.58 -7.29 23.68
N GLU A 15 50.26 -6.48 24.68
CA GLU A 15 50.05 -6.95 26.05
C GLU A 15 49.01 -8.08 26.08
N PRO A 16 49.32 -9.23 26.73
CA PRO A 16 48.41 -10.37 26.80
C PRO A 16 47.15 -9.95 27.55
N GLN A 17 46.02 -9.92 26.84
CA GLN A 17 44.73 -9.62 27.45
C GLN A 17 44.19 -10.86 28.16
N PRO A 18 43.60 -10.73 29.36
CA PRO A 18 42.92 -11.84 30.00
C PRO A 18 41.78 -12.34 29.09
N LEU A 19 41.75 -13.65 28.84
CA LEU A 19 40.69 -14.31 28.09
C LEU A 19 39.42 -14.33 28.93
N VAL A 20 38.62 -13.27 28.86
CA VAL A 20 37.28 -13.22 29.46
C VAL A 20 36.31 -13.91 28.52
N ILE A 21 35.83 -15.09 28.91
CA ILE A 21 34.77 -15.81 28.18
C ILE A 21 33.44 -15.10 28.52
N PRO A 22 32.75 -14.50 27.53
CA PRO A 22 31.48 -13.82 27.78
C PRO A 22 30.42 -14.84 28.20
N ARG A 23 29.67 -14.54 29.27
CA ARG A 23 28.54 -15.36 29.75
C ARG A 23 27.21 -14.90 29.15
N SER A 24 27.15 -13.68 28.61
CA SER A 24 25.96 -13.06 28.00
C SER A 24 26.31 -12.33 26.70
N ALA A 25 25.34 -12.21 25.78
CA ALA A 25 25.49 -11.45 24.53
C ALA A 25 25.87 -9.98 24.78
N ALA A 26 25.40 -9.40 25.88
CA ALA A 26 25.77 -8.04 26.28
C ALA A 26 27.26 -7.93 26.69
N GLU A 27 27.81 -8.96 27.33
CA GLU A 27 29.23 -9.01 27.70
C GLU A 27 30.12 -9.15 26.45
N GLU A 28 29.70 -9.93 25.44
CA GLU A 28 30.41 -10.06 24.16
C GLU A 28 30.47 -8.71 23.41
N GLN A 29 29.34 -8.00 23.33
CA GLN A 29 29.29 -6.68 22.72
C GLN A 29 30.17 -5.68 23.48
N ARG A 30 30.14 -5.70 24.82
CA ARG A 30 31.00 -4.85 25.67
C ARG A 30 32.48 -5.11 25.39
N LEU A 31 32.91 -6.37 25.35
CA LEU A 31 34.31 -6.74 25.05
C LEU A 31 34.72 -6.32 23.63
N ARG A 32 33.83 -6.47 22.64
CA ARG A 32 34.08 -6.02 21.26
C ARG A 32 34.17 -4.49 21.17
N LEU A 33 33.33 -3.78 21.93
CA LEU A 33 33.34 -2.32 22.02
C LEU A 33 34.62 -1.81 22.69
N GLU A 34 35.01 -2.38 23.83
CA GLU A 34 36.25 -2.03 24.54
C GLU A 34 37.48 -2.25 23.65
N ARG A 35 37.51 -3.34 22.88
CA ARG A 35 38.56 -3.62 21.90
C ARG A 35 38.64 -2.55 20.81
N LEU A 36 37.50 -2.00 20.40
CA LEU A 36 37.42 -0.96 19.38
C LEU A 36 37.82 0.41 19.94
N MET A 37 37.39 0.73 21.16
CA MET A 37 37.70 1.99 21.85
C MET A 37 39.17 2.09 22.28
N ARG A 38 39.90 0.98 22.37
CA ARG A 38 41.36 0.99 22.60
C ARG A 38 42.14 1.74 21.51
N ASN A 39 41.63 1.78 20.27
CA ASN A 39 42.27 2.51 19.17
C ASN A 39 41.22 3.30 18.38
N PRO A 40 40.79 4.48 18.86
CA PRO A 40 39.69 5.23 18.25
C PRO A 40 40.05 5.84 16.88
N GLU A 41 41.33 6.06 16.59
CA GLU A 41 41.81 6.61 15.31
C GLU A 41 41.79 5.58 14.17
N LYS A 42 41.71 4.27 14.46
CA LYS A 42 41.72 3.23 13.44
C LYS A 42 40.33 3.07 12.84
N THR A 43 40.19 3.30 11.54
CA THR A 43 38.93 3.06 10.82
C THR A 43 38.50 1.60 10.95
N VAL A 44 37.21 1.40 11.21
CA VAL A 44 36.61 0.07 11.32
C VAL A 44 36.38 -0.49 9.92
N PRO A 45 36.93 -1.67 9.57
CA PRO A 45 36.59 -2.31 8.32
C PRO A 45 35.15 -2.85 8.42
N ILE A 46 34.20 -2.10 7.88
CA ILE A 46 32.84 -2.61 7.64
C ILE A 46 32.96 -3.56 6.45
N PRO A 47 32.62 -4.85 6.58
CA PRO A 47 32.65 -5.75 5.45
C PRO A 47 31.72 -5.23 4.35
N GLU A 48 32.28 -4.98 3.19
CA GLU A 48 31.48 -4.76 1.98
C GLU A 48 30.74 -6.05 1.62
N LYS A 49 29.79 -5.97 0.68
CA LYS A 49 29.02 -7.13 0.22
C LYS A 49 29.98 -8.28 -0.10
N LEU A 50 29.74 -9.44 0.49
CA LEU A 50 30.52 -10.64 0.22
C LEU A 50 30.45 -10.92 -1.29
N ASN A 51 31.60 -10.96 -1.95
CA ASN A 51 31.65 -11.34 -3.34
C ASN A 51 31.31 -12.84 -3.45
N GLU A 52 30.35 -13.17 -4.30
CA GLU A 52 30.03 -14.57 -4.59
C GLU A 52 31.25 -15.22 -5.26
N TRP A 53 31.55 -16.47 -4.90
CA TRP A 53 32.68 -17.17 -5.52
C TRP A 53 32.39 -17.30 -7.01
N ALA A 54 33.31 -16.82 -7.85
CA ALA A 54 33.21 -16.92 -9.30
C ALA A 54 34.38 -17.76 -9.84
N PRO A 55 34.16 -18.59 -10.88
CA PRO A 55 35.23 -19.30 -11.53
C PRO A 55 36.25 -18.29 -12.08
N ARG A 56 37.54 -18.58 -11.87
CA ARG A 56 38.62 -17.73 -12.36
C ARG A 56 38.58 -17.70 -13.89
N PRO A 57 38.74 -16.54 -14.53
CA PRO A 57 38.82 -16.49 -15.99
C PRO A 57 40.01 -17.34 -16.47
N PRO A 58 39.84 -18.08 -17.58
CA PRO A 58 40.94 -18.85 -18.15
C PRO A 58 42.09 -17.90 -18.54
N PRO A 59 43.37 -18.30 -18.34
CA PRO A 59 44.51 -17.52 -18.82
C PRO A 59 44.44 -17.34 -20.34
N GLU A 60 44.75 -16.14 -20.82
CA GLU A 60 44.68 -15.80 -22.25
C GLU A 60 45.72 -16.57 -23.08
N PHE A 61 46.95 -16.68 -22.58
CA PHE A 61 48.05 -17.38 -23.25
C PHE A 61 48.64 -18.45 -22.34
N VAL A 62 48.63 -19.68 -22.83
CA VAL A 62 49.38 -20.80 -22.25
C VAL A 62 50.75 -20.82 -22.91
N ARG A 63 51.82 -20.65 -22.13
CA ARG A 63 53.19 -20.47 -22.63
C ARG A 63 53.96 -21.78 -22.76
N ASP A 64 53.49 -22.81 -22.09
CA ASP A 64 54.12 -24.11 -21.88
C ASP A 64 53.48 -25.21 -22.76
N VAL A 65 52.86 -24.84 -23.87
CA VAL A 65 52.26 -25.80 -24.81
C VAL A 65 53.37 -26.55 -25.55
N MET A 66 53.45 -27.85 -25.34
CA MET A 66 54.33 -28.76 -26.08
C MET A 66 53.73 -29.08 -27.46
N GLY A 67 54.57 -29.45 -28.44
CA GLY A 67 54.13 -29.71 -29.82
C GLY A 67 53.04 -30.79 -29.93
N SER A 68 52.16 -30.64 -30.92
CA SER A 68 50.94 -31.48 -31.05
C SER A 68 51.21 -32.98 -31.30
N SER A 69 52.40 -33.33 -31.81
CA SER A 69 52.84 -34.71 -32.03
C SER A 69 53.75 -35.25 -30.92
N ALA A 70 54.02 -34.47 -29.88
CA ALA A 70 54.84 -34.90 -28.77
C ALA A 70 54.10 -35.95 -27.91
N GLY A 71 54.84 -36.92 -27.35
CA GLY A 71 54.27 -37.95 -26.48
C GLY A 71 53.80 -37.42 -25.12
N ALA A 72 53.10 -38.26 -24.35
CA ALA A 72 52.62 -37.90 -23.02
C ALA A 72 53.81 -37.70 -22.05
N GLY A 73 53.99 -36.48 -21.57
CA GLY A 73 54.97 -36.16 -20.52
C GLY A 73 54.50 -36.58 -19.13
N SER A 74 55.43 -36.70 -18.17
CA SER A 74 55.13 -37.05 -16.77
C SER A 74 54.23 -36.02 -16.06
N GLY A 75 54.24 -34.76 -16.50
CA GLY A 75 53.41 -33.68 -15.97
C GLY A 75 51.99 -33.62 -16.54
N GLU A 76 51.71 -34.28 -17.67
CA GLU A 76 50.45 -34.14 -18.41
C GLU A 76 49.24 -34.60 -17.58
N PHE A 77 49.43 -35.65 -16.76
CA PHE A 77 48.39 -36.12 -15.85
C PHE A 77 47.95 -35.04 -14.84
N HIS A 78 48.90 -34.29 -14.27
CA HIS A 78 48.58 -33.25 -13.30
C HIS A 78 47.93 -32.04 -13.98
N VAL A 79 48.31 -31.73 -15.22
CA VAL A 79 47.66 -30.70 -16.05
C VAL A 79 46.18 -31.05 -16.26
N TYR A 80 45.89 -32.26 -16.75
CA TYR A 80 44.52 -32.74 -16.94
C TYR A 80 43.71 -32.72 -15.63
N ARG A 81 44.28 -33.19 -14.52
CA ARG A 81 43.61 -33.19 -13.21
C ARG A 81 43.21 -31.78 -12.76
N HIS A 82 44.09 -30.78 -12.94
CA HIS A 82 43.79 -29.40 -12.60
C HIS A 82 42.76 -28.77 -13.56
N LEU A 83 42.87 -29.05 -14.86
CA LEU A 83 41.93 -28.60 -15.87
C LEU A 83 40.53 -29.15 -15.61
N ARG A 84 40.40 -30.47 -15.41
CA ARG A 84 39.12 -31.14 -15.12
C ARG A 84 38.45 -30.58 -13.87
N ARG A 85 39.22 -30.37 -12.79
CA ARG A 85 38.68 -29.78 -11.56
C ARG A 85 38.18 -28.35 -11.80
N ARG A 86 38.94 -27.54 -12.53
CA ARG A 86 38.54 -26.16 -12.88
C ARG A 86 37.26 -26.16 -13.71
N GLU A 87 37.15 -27.09 -14.65
CA GLU A 87 36.00 -27.20 -15.54
C GLU A 87 34.75 -27.67 -14.81
N TYR A 88 34.84 -28.67 -13.93
CA TYR A 88 33.71 -29.08 -13.09
C TYR A 88 33.25 -27.96 -12.18
N GLN A 89 34.17 -27.26 -11.52
CA GLN A 89 33.82 -26.09 -10.70
C GLN A 89 33.13 -24.98 -11.52
N ARG A 90 33.54 -24.78 -12.79
CA ARG A 90 32.90 -23.84 -13.70
C ARG A 90 31.49 -24.31 -14.06
N GLN A 91 31.32 -25.58 -14.42
CA GLN A 91 30.03 -26.16 -14.81
C GLN A 91 29.04 -26.13 -13.63
N ASP A 92 29.44 -26.61 -12.45
CA ASP A 92 28.64 -26.59 -11.23
C ASP A 92 28.19 -25.16 -10.88
N PHE A 93 29.05 -24.16 -11.06
CA PHE A 93 28.70 -22.76 -10.84
C PHE A 93 27.66 -22.25 -11.84
N MET A 94 27.81 -22.57 -13.13
CA MET A 94 26.83 -22.17 -14.14
C MET A 94 25.47 -22.80 -13.87
N ASP A 95 25.44 -24.08 -13.51
CA ASP A 95 24.21 -24.81 -13.21
C ASP A 95 23.54 -24.28 -11.93
N ALA A 96 24.32 -24.04 -10.86
CA ALA A 96 23.80 -23.45 -9.62
C ALA A 96 23.27 -22.02 -9.82
N MET A 97 23.95 -21.20 -10.62
CA MET A 97 23.50 -19.83 -10.92
C MET A 97 22.22 -19.82 -11.76
N ALA A 98 22.12 -20.69 -12.76
CA ALA A 98 20.92 -20.83 -13.58
C ALA A 98 19.71 -21.28 -12.73
N GLU A 99 19.91 -22.25 -11.84
CA GLU A 99 18.86 -22.72 -10.94
C GLU A 99 18.42 -21.62 -9.96
N LYS A 100 19.37 -20.91 -9.34
CA LYS A 100 19.08 -19.76 -8.46
C LYS A 100 18.24 -18.69 -9.18
N GLN A 101 18.66 -18.30 -10.39
CA GLN A 101 17.93 -17.32 -11.20
C GLN A 101 16.52 -17.78 -11.53
N ARG A 102 16.33 -19.04 -11.93
CA ARG A 102 15.00 -19.61 -12.22
C ARG A 102 14.09 -19.53 -10.99
N LEU A 103 14.59 -19.96 -9.82
CA LEU A 103 13.83 -19.95 -8.57
C LEU A 103 13.49 -18.52 -8.13
N ASP A 104 14.43 -17.58 -8.25
CA ASP A 104 14.21 -16.17 -7.91
C ASP A 104 13.16 -15.52 -8.82
N GLU A 105 13.20 -15.80 -10.13
CA GLU A 105 12.18 -15.33 -11.07
C GLU A 105 10.79 -15.90 -10.75
N GLU A 106 10.70 -17.21 -10.48
CA GLU A 106 9.43 -17.85 -10.12
C GLU A 106 8.86 -17.26 -8.82
N PHE A 107 9.73 -17.00 -7.85
CA PHE A 107 9.37 -16.38 -6.58
C PHE A 107 8.86 -14.96 -6.78
N GLN A 108 9.56 -14.13 -7.56
CA GLN A 108 9.14 -12.76 -7.89
C GLN A 108 7.79 -12.75 -8.61
N LYS A 109 7.64 -13.58 -9.65
CA LYS A 109 6.36 -13.76 -10.37
C LYS A 109 5.23 -14.16 -9.41
N LYS A 110 5.49 -15.04 -8.44
CA LYS A 110 4.50 -15.44 -7.43
C LYS A 110 4.13 -14.28 -6.49
N LEU A 111 5.10 -13.49 -6.04
CA LEU A 111 4.84 -12.30 -5.21
C LEU A 111 3.99 -11.27 -5.95
N GLU A 112 4.30 -10.99 -7.21
CA GLU A 112 3.55 -10.04 -8.04
C GLU A 112 2.11 -10.50 -8.24
N ARG A 113 1.90 -11.78 -8.60
CA ARG A 113 0.54 -12.34 -8.73
C ARG A 113 -0.25 -12.19 -7.43
N ASN A 114 0.37 -12.49 -6.28
CA ASN A 114 -0.29 -12.35 -4.99
C ASN A 114 -0.66 -10.90 -4.66
N LYS A 115 0.24 -9.94 -4.97
CA LYS A 115 -0.05 -8.51 -4.82
C LYS A 115 -1.22 -8.08 -5.71
N MET A 116 -1.22 -8.47 -6.98
CA MET A 116 -2.30 -8.17 -7.93
C MET A 116 -3.64 -8.73 -7.45
N ILE A 117 -3.68 -9.99 -7.04
CA ILE A 117 -4.91 -10.62 -6.50
C ILE A 117 -5.39 -9.87 -5.26
N ALA A 118 -4.49 -9.52 -4.32
CA ALA A 118 -4.86 -8.77 -3.12
C ALA A 118 -5.41 -7.37 -3.45
N GLU A 119 -4.80 -6.69 -4.42
CA GLU A 119 -5.24 -5.38 -4.90
C GLU A 119 -6.59 -5.44 -5.61
N GLU A 120 -6.82 -6.44 -6.47
CA GLU A 120 -8.10 -6.65 -7.15
C GLU A 120 -9.24 -6.89 -6.16
N GLN A 121 -9.02 -7.75 -5.16
CA GLN A 121 -10.01 -8.01 -4.12
C GLN A 121 -10.28 -6.75 -3.28
N THR A 122 -9.22 -6.01 -2.95
CA THR A 122 -9.32 -4.75 -2.20
C THR A 122 -10.05 -3.67 -3.02
N ALA A 123 -9.75 -3.54 -4.31
CA ALA A 123 -10.40 -2.61 -5.23
C ALA A 123 -11.87 -2.96 -5.42
N LYS A 124 -12.23 -4.24 -5.56
CA LYS A 124 -13.62 -4.71 -5.63
C LYS A 124 -14.38 -4.33 -4.36
N ARG A 125 -13.81 -4.57 -3.18
CA ARG A 125 -14.40 -4.19 -1.88
C ARG A 125 -14.50 -2.67 -1.73
N ARG A 126 -13.48 -1.92 -2.15
CA ARG A 126 -13.44 -0.45 -2.13
C ARG A 126 -14.54 0.14 -3.03
N ARG A 127 -14.68 -0.33 -4.26
CA ARG A 127 -15.75 0.06 -5.20
C ARG A 127 -17.14 -0.19 -4.61
N LYS A 128 -17.37 -1.34 -3.96
CA LYS A 128 -18.64 -1.62 -3.27
C LYS A 128 -18.91 -0.62 -2.15
N ARG A 129 -17.91 -0.29 -1.32
CA ARG A 129 -18.03 0.71 -0.25
C ARG A 129 -18.27 2.12 -0.78
N GLN A 130 -17.61 2.51 -1.87
CA GLN A 130 -17.80 3.81 -2.52
C GLN A 130 -19.22 3.95 -3.07
N LYS A 131 -19.72 2.95 -3.83
CA LYS A 131 -21.11 2.92 -4.30
C LYS A 131 -22.11 3.03 -3.15
N LEU A 132 -21.88 2.34 -2.03
CA LEU A 132 -22.75 2.45 -0.85
C LEU A 132 -22.68 3.85 -0.21
N LYS A 133 -21.49 4.47 -0.13
CA LYS A 133 -21.32 5.84 0.37
C LYS A 133 -22.03 6.86 -0.53
N GLU A 134 -21.90 6.72 -1.84
CA GLU A 134 -22.58 7.57 -2.84
C GLU A 134 -24.09 7.46 -2.74
N LYS A 135 -24.64 6.24 -2.67
CA LYS A 135 -26.09 6.03 -2.47
C LYS A 135 -26.59 6.67 -1.16
N LYS A 136 -25.84 6.52 -0.06
CA LYS A 136 -26.17 7.15 1.22
C LYS A 136 -26.13 8.68 1.14
N LEU A 137 -25.15 9.24 0.42
CA LEU A 137 -25.03 10.68 0.23
C LEU A 137 -26.18 11.22 -0.65
N GLN A 138 -26.52 10.53 -1.73
CA GLN A 138 -27.65 10.86 -2.59
C GLN A 138 -28.98 10.79 -1.83
N ALA A 139 -29.23 9.75 -1.04
CA ALA A 139 -30.43 9.65 -0.20
C ALA A 139 -30.53 10.80 0.82
N LYS A 140 -29.40 11.20 1.43
CA LYS A 140 -29.36 12.38 2.31
C LYS A 140 -29.66 13.67 1.57
N LYS A 141 -29.11 13.86 0.36
CA LYS A 141 -29.40 15.03 -0.49
C LYS A 141 -30.87 15.08 -0.89
N ASN A 142 -31.43 13.97 -1.37
CA ASN A 142 -32.83 13.88 -1.75
C ASN A 142 -33.76 14.16 -0.55
N LYS A 143 -33.44 13.64 0.64
CA LYS A 143 -34.20 13.94 1.87
C LYS A 143 -34.10 15.41 2.30
N LEU A 144 -32.94 16.05 2.08
CA LEU A 144 -32.74 17.47 2.33
C LEU A 144 -33.55 18.33 1.34
N GLU A 145 -33.53 17.98 0.05
CA GLU A 145 -34.33 18.64 -0.99
C GLU A 145 -35.84 18.46 -0.76
N GLN A 146 -36.29 17.26 -0.39
CA GLN A 146 -37.68 17.03 0.01
C GLN A 146 -38.08 17.90 1.21
N LYS A 147 -37.24 17.97 2.27
CA LYS A 147 -37.50 18.87 3.40
C LYS A 147 -37.51 20.35 2.99
N LYS A 148 -36.69 20.75 2.01
CA LYS A 148 -36.65 22.11 1.49
C LYS A 148 -37.91 22.42 0.68
N GLN A 149 -38.33 21.53 -0.22
CA GLN A 149 -39.58 21.64 -0.96
C GLN A 149 -40.80 21.64 -0.04
N GLU A 150 -40.81 20.80 1.00
CA GLU A 150 -41.90 20.77 1.97
C GLU A 150 -41.96 22.07 2.79
N LYS A 151 -40.82 22.65 3.17
CA LYS A 151 -40.77 23.98 3.81
C LYS A 151 -41.23 25.09 2.87
N VAL A 152 -40.81 25.07 1.61
CA VAL A 152 -41.24 26.06 0.60
C VAL A 152 -42.74 25.93 0.34
N SER A 153 -43.25 24.71 0.17
CA SER A 153 -44.67 24.43 0.01
C SER A 153 -45.46 24.90 1.24
N ARG A 154 -45.03 24.56 2.46
CA ARG A 154 -45.66 25.07 3.70
C ARG A 154 -45.64 26.60 3.79
N SER A 155 -44.54 27.24 3.41
CA SER A 155 -44.44 28.71 3.35
C SER A 155 -45.40 29.31 2.32
N TRP A 156 -45.52 28.69 1.15
CA TRP A 156 -46.41 29.13 0.08
C TRP A 156 -47.88 28.93 0.45
N PHE A 157 -48.24 27.78 1.02
CA PHE A 157 -49.58 27.54 1.59
C PHE A 157 -49.91 28.51 2.72
N SER A 158 -48.95 28.82 3.61
CA SER A 158 -49.14 29.84 4.65
C SER A 158 -49.42 31.21 4.03
N PHE A 159 -48.67 31.59 2.99
CA PHE A 159 -48.86 32.86 2.28
C PHE A 159 -50.23 32.93 1.58
N LEU A 160 -50.66 31.86 0.89
CA LEU A 160 -51.99 31.79 0.30
C LEU A 160 -53.10 31.83 1.35
N LYS A 161 -52.93 31.14 2.47
CA LYS A 161 -53.93 31.14 3.56
C LYS A 161 -54.11 32.53 4.14
N THR A 162 -53.03 33.27 4.38
CA THR A 162 -53.10 34.68 4.82
C THR A 162 -53.79 35.57 3.79
N ARG A 163 -53.48 35.43 2.50
CA ARG A 163 -54.12 36.21 1.43
C ARG A 163 -55.58 35.86 1.22
N PHE A 164 -55.96 34.59 1.35
CA PHE A 164 -57.33 34.13 1.24
C PHE A 164 -58.18 34.58 2.43
N CYS A 165 -57.66 34.49 3.66
CA CYS A 165 -58.34 35.04 4.84
C CYS A 165 -58.57 36.55 4.73
N SER A 166 -57.58 37.30 4.26
CA SER A 166 -57.72 38.75 4.06
C SER A 166 -58.73 39.10 2.94
N LEU A 167 -58.85 38.26 1.90
CA LEU A 167 -59.88 38.40 0.86
C LEU A 167 -61.29 38.11 1.40
N ILE A 168 -61.43 37.10 2.26
CA ILE A 168 -62.69 36.75 2.94
C ILE A 168 -63.12 37.88 3.88
N GLU A 169 -62.21 38.42 4.70
CA GLU A 169 -62.48 39.59 5.57
C GLU A 169 -62.91 40.82 4.76
N ALA A 170 -62.30 41.06 3.59
CA ALA A 170 -62.70 42.16 2.71
C ALA A 170 -64.10 41.94 2.08
N LEU A 171 -64.52 40.69 1.87
CA LEU A 171 -65.83 40.33 1.31
C LEU A 171 -66.97 40.35 2.36
N GLU A 172 -66.66 40.15 3.65
CA GLU A 172 -67.64 40.21 4.74
C GLU A 172 -68.21 41.63 4.98
N GLY A 173 -67.53 42.66 4.47
CA GLY A 173 -67.99 44.06 4.51
C GLY A 173 -69.15 44.39 3.56
N PHE A 174 -69.57 43.48 2.67
CA PHE A 174 -70.46 43.80 1.54
C PHE A 174 -71.85 43.12 1.58
N PHE A 175 -72.16 42.26 2.55
CA PHE A 175 -73.42 41.47 2.56
C PHE A 175 -74.26 41.59 3.84
N PRO A 176 -75.60 41.73 3.73
CA PRO A 176 -76.51 41.99 4.86
C PRO A 176 -76.71 40.77 5.79
N PRO A 177 -77.14 40.99 7.05
CA PRO A 177 -77.15 39.97 8.13
C PRO A 177 -77.88 38.64 7.85
N PRO A 178 -78.96 38.53 7.05
CA PRO A 178 -79.64 37.24 6.86
C PRO A 178 -78.91 36.24 5.95
N VAL A 179 -77.91 36.66 5.16
CA VAL A 179 -77.13 35.78 4.27
C VAL A 179 -75.78 35.31 4.86
N ARG A 180 -75.33 35.91 5.97
CA ARG A 180 -74.07 35.55 6.65
C ARG A 180 -74.07 34.12 7.20
N SER A 181 -75.18 33.66 7.77
CA SER A 181 -75.29 32.31 8.35
C SER A 181 -75.21 31.18 7.31
N ILE A 182 -75.67 31.45 6.08
CA ILE A 182 -75.58 30.50 4.96
C ILE A 182 -74.16 30.49 4.40
N LEU A 183 -73.52 31.66 4.30
CA LEU A 183 -72.14 31.80 3.84
C LEU A 183 -71.16 31.12 4.81
N GLU A 184 -71.30 31.31 6.12
CA GLU A 184 -70.46 30.64 7.14
C GLU A 184 -70.59 29.10 7.07
N ARG A 185 -71.80 28.58 6.83
CA ARG A 185 -72.01 27.14 6.62
C ARG A 185 -71.38 26.63 5.33
N TRP A 186 -71.38 27.44 4.28
CA TRP A 186 -70.74 27.13 3.00
C TRP A 186 -69.22 27.18 3.09
N VAL A 187 -68.67 28.22 3.71
CA VAL A 187 -67.23 28.40 3.96
C VAL A 187 -66.71 27.30 4.89
N GLY A 188 -67.43 26.96 5.96
CA GLY A 188 -67.09 25.82 6.83
C GLY A 188 -67.10 24.48 6.08
N ARG A 189 -68.09 24.24 5.21
CA ARG A 189 -68.18 23.02 4.39
C ARG A 189 -67.11 22.98 3.28
N LEU A 190 -66.69 24.14 2.75
CA LEU A 190 -65.58 24.26 1.82
C LEU A 190 -64.23 24.04 2.51
N SER A 191 -64.04 24.58 3.72
CA SER A 191 -62.82 24.38 4.52
C SER A 191 -62.63 22.91 4.87
N ILE A 192 -63.69 22.21 5.30
CA ILE A 192 -63.64 20.77 5.56
C ILE A 192 -63.30 19.99 4.29
N LYS A 193 -63.86 20.37 3.13
CA LYS A 193 -63.50 19.74 1.84
C LYS A 193 -62.05 20.04 1.43
N LEU A 194 -61.54 21.23 1.70
CA LEU A 194 -60.14 21.58 1.43
C LEU A 194 -59.18 20.82 2.35
N ASP A 195 -59.50 20.67 3.63
CA ASP A 195 -58.70 19.90 4.58
C ASP A 195 -58.70 18.40 4.23
N ILE A 196 -59.85 17.85 3.80
CA ILE A 196 -59.93 16.49 3.25
C ILE A 196 -59.09 16.37 1.98
N PHE A 197 -59.14 17.34 1.07
CA PHE A 197 -58.38 17.33 -0.18
C PHE A 197 -56.87 17.42 0.06
N VAL A 198 -56.42 18.26 1.00
CA VAL A 198 -55.02 18.39 1.39
C VAL A 198 -54.52 17.11 2.07
N ASN A 199 -55.34 16.49 2.92
CA ASN A 199 -54.99 15.24 3.60
C ASN A 199 -54.91 14.05 2.63
N ILE A 200 -55.87 13.94 1.70
CA ILE A 200 -55.83 12.95 0.59
C ILE A 200 -54.60 13.17 -0.30
N SER A 201 -54.29 14.42 -0.65
CA SER A 201 -53.11 14.74 -1.46
C SER A 201 -51.79 14.39 -0.76
N LYS A 202 -51.73 14.51 0.57
CA LYS A 202 -50.56 14.14 1.37
C LYS A 202 -50.35 12.63 1.42
N VAL A 203 -51.42 11.84 1.58
CA VAL A 203 -51.37 10.37 1.57
C VAL A 203 -50.97 9.83 0.19
N LEU A 204 -51.42 10.47 -0.90
CA LEU A 204 -51.07 10.08 -2.26
C LEU A 204 -49.63 10.42 -2.66
N PHE A 205 -49.03 11.47 -2.10
CA PHE A 205 -47.66 11.89 -2.43
C PHE A 205 -46.56 11.34 -1.50
N GLU A 206 -46.89 10.83 -0.32
CA GLU A 206 -45.91 10.26 0.63
C GLU A 206 -45.51 8.80 0.33
N ASN A 207 -46.12 8.13 -0.65
CA ASN A 207 -45.74 6.77 -1.07
C ASN A 207 -45.43 6.65 -2.58
N PRO A 208 -44.26 7.10 -3.05
CA PRO A 208 -43.65 6.53 -4.23
C PRO A 208 -42.64 5.46 -3.80
N LEU A 209 -42.85 4.22 -4.26
CA LEU A 209 -42.01 3.01 -4.07
C LEU A 209 -42.44 2.08 -2.93
N GLY A 210 -43.51 1.33 -3.21
CA GLY A 210 -43.48 -0.13 -3.01
C GLY A 210 -42.83 -0.78 -4.22
#